data_AF-A0A958SVP2-F1
#
_entry.id   AF-A0A958SVP2-F1
#
_cell.length_a   1.000
_cell.length_b   1.000
_cell.length_c   1.000
_cell.angle_alpha   90.00
_cell.angle_beta   90.00
_cell.angle_gamma   90.00
#
_symmetry.space_group_name_H-M   'P 1'
#
loop_
_entity.id
_entity.type
_entity.pdbx_description
1 polymer ?
#
loop_
_entity_poly.entity_id
_entity_poly.type
_entity_poly.pdbx_seq_one_letter_code
_entity_poly.pdbx_strand_id
1 'polypeptide(L)'
;IMITAQNANTGSRIVFDNEAETTNNWVMFARADDTPADSRFNIFHNGTGNIMVVTGDGKVGINRTPTTNDLEVNGNASKATAGGFIANSDKRLKKNIEGIQGKTALEKILKMRGVTYLWDDTQTGIKRPDNLQYGFIAQELMEVFPEKVTKDNLGFYQTAYGDYDPIFVEA
;
A
#
# COMPACT_ATOMS: atom_id res chain seq x y z
N ILE A 1 -28.93 -2.34 -18.27
CA ILE A 1 -28.10 -2.33 -19.51
C ILE A 1 -26.87 -3.20 -19.20
N MET A 2 -26.64 -4.26 -19.98
CA MET A 2 -25.40 -5.06 -19.91
C MET A 2 -24.40 -4.48 -20.92
N ILE A 3 -23.16 -4.25 -20.52
CA ILE A 3 -22.11 -3.69 -21.40
C ILE A 3 -21.06 -4.77 -21.63
N THR A 4 -21.03 -5.33 -22.84
CA THR A 4 -20.17 -6.46 -23.20
C THR A 4 -19.11 -6.03 -24.21
N ALA A 5 -17.83 -6.24 -23.90
CA ALA A 5 -16.74 -6.08 -24.86
C ALA A 5 -16.69 -7.29 -25.80
N GLN A 6 -16.46 -7.05 -27.10
CA GLN A 6 -16.58 -8.09 -28.13
C GLN A 6 -15.29 -8.87 -28.40
N ASN A 7 -14.14 -8.47 -27.83
CA ASN A 7 -12.86 -9.16 -28.03
C ASN A 7 -12.23 -9.62 -26.71
N ALA A 8 -11.62 -10.80 -26.72
CA ALA A 8 -11.04 -11.48 -25.54
C ALA A 8 -9.99 -10.66 -24.77
N ASN A 9 -9.34 -9.70 -25.43
CA ASN A 9 -8.34 -8.82 -24.82
C ASN A 9 -8.83 -7.38 -24.59
N THR A 10 -10.13 -7.13 -24.78
CA THR A 10 -10.72 -5.79 -24.63
C THR A 10 -11.67 -5.77 -23.44
N GLY A 11 -11.55 -4.74 -22.60
CA GLY A 11 -12.56 -4.45 -21.58
C GLY A 11 -13.62 -3.47 -22.08
N SER A 12 -14.74 -3.44 -21.37
CA SER A 12 -15.84 -2.50 -21.59
C SER A 12 -15.50 -1.13 -21.01
N ARG A 13 -16.04 -0.06 -21.60
CA ARG A 13 -15.84 1.32 -21.13
C ARG A 13 -17.17 2.07 -21.03
N ILE A 14 -17.25 2.94 -20.03
CA ILE A 14 -18.22 4.02 -19.95
C ILE A 14 -17.41 5.31 -19.94
N VAL A 15 -17.70 6.21 -20.87
CA VAL A 15 -17.03 7.51 -21.00
C VAL A 15 -17.98 8.58 -20.47
N PHE A 16 -17.45 9.47 -19.64
CA PHE A 16 -18.13 10.63 -19.09
C PHE A 16 -17.45 11.88 -19.65
N ASP A 17 -18.07 12.48 -20.65
CA ASP A 17 -17.61 13.71 -21.29
C ASP A 17 -18.44 14.91 -20.79
N ASN A 18 -17.86 16.10 -20.88
CA ASN A 18 -18.54 17.37 -20.63
C ASN A 18 -18.38 18.23 -21.88
N GLU A 19 -19.47 18.67 -22.50
CA GLU A 19 -19.44 19.44 -23.76
C GLU A 19 -18.65 20.75 -23.66
N ALA A 20 -18.57 21.35 -22.46
CA ALA A 20 -17.76 22.54 -22.21
C ALA A 20 -16.26 22.24 -22.03
N GLU A 21 -15.89 20.99 -21.74
CA GLU A 21 -14.51 20.55 -21.53
C GLU A 21 -14.03 19.69 -22.69
N THR A 22 -13.21 20.26 -23.56
CA THR A 22 -12.84 19.65 -24.84
C THR A 22 -11.58 18.78 -24.79
N THR A 23 -10.88 18.75 -23.66
CA THR A 23 -9.57 18.08 -23.52
C THR A 23 -9.55 16.97 -22.50
N ASN A 24 -10.56 16.89 -21.63
CA ASN A 24 -10.57 16.00 -20.48
C ASN A 24 -11.88 15.22 -20.39
N ASN A 25 -11.75 13.94 -20.03
CA ASN A 25 -12.88 13.10 -19.71
C ASN A 25 -12.52 12.07 -18.63
N TRP A 26 -13.57 11.47 -18.07
CA TRP A 26 -13.44 10.33 -17.17
C TRP A 26 -13.87 9.06 -17.88
N VAL A 27 -13.14 7.99 -17.61
CA VAL A 27 -13.46 6.66 -18.14
C VAL A 27 -13.53 5.68 -16.99
N MET A 28 -14.66 4.98 -16.90
CA MET A 28 -14.74 3.73 -16.15
C MET A 28 -14.47 2.58 -17.11
N PHE A 29 -13.50 1.73 -16.77
CA PHE A 29 -13.11 0.58 -17.57
C PHE A 29 -13.23 -0.69 -16.73
N ALA A 30 -13.71 -1.77 -17.34
CA ALA A 30 -13.75 -3.09 -16.71
C ALA A 30 -13.35 -4.18 -17.68
N ARG A 31 -12.50 -5.11 -17.24
CA ARG A 31 -12.10 -6.32 -17.96
C ARG A 31 -12.04 -7.48 -16.99
N ALA A 32 -12.82 -8.52 -17.25
CA ALA A 32 -12.59 -9.83 -16.64
C ALA A 32 -11.50 -10.56 -17.41
N ASP A 33 -10.70 -11.34 -16.70
CA ASP A 33 -9.56 -12.10 -17.22
C ASP A 33 -9.56 -13.50 -16.60
N ASP A 34 -8.85 -14.45 -17.20
CA ASP A 34 -8.83 -15.84 -16.74
C ASP A 34 -8.18 -15.97 -15.35
N THR A 35 -7.26 -15.06 -15.04
CA THR A 35 -6.69 -14.93 -13.69
C THR A 35 -7.36 -13.75 -12.96
N PRO A 36 -7.85 -13.93 -11.71
CA PRO A 36 -8.40 -12.83 -10.92
C PRO A 36 -7.40 -11.67 -10.76
N ALA A 37 -6.12 -11.98 -10.58
CA ALA A 37 -5.03 -11.01 -10.50
C ALA A 37 -4.75 -10.25 -11.81
N ASP A 38 -5.35 -10.64 -12.94
CA ASP A 38 -5.27 -9.95 -14.25
C ASP A 38 -6.58 -9.24 -14.64
N SER A 39 -7.67 -9.54 -13.92
CA SER A 39 -8.94 -8.80 -14.03
C SER A 39 -8.80 -7.39 -13.49
N ARG A 40 -9.41 -6.41 -14.14
CA ARG A 40 -9.27 -4.99 -13.80
C ARG A 40 -10.61 -4.27 -13.83
N PHE A 41 -10.87 -3.48 -12.81
CA PHE A 41 -11.82 -2.37 -12.84
C PHE A 41 -11.04 -1.08 -12.57
N ASN A 42 -11.23 -0.05 -13.37
CA ASN A 42 -10.37 1.13 -13.37
C ASN A 42 -11.17 2.43 -13.51
N ILE A 43 -10.78 3.44 -12.74
CA ILE A 43 -11.21 4.83 -12.89
C ILE A 43 -10.03 5.62 -13.46
N PHE A 44 -10.24 6.18 -14.64
CA PHE A 44 -9.24 6.88 -15.43
C PHE A 44 -9.68 8.32 -15.72
N HIS A 45 -8.72 9.23 -15.74
CA HIS A 45 -8.89 10.60 -16.21
C HIS A 45 -7.85 10.89 -17.31
N ASN A 46 -8.25 11.47 -18.44
CA ASN A 46 -7.35 11.67 -19.59
C ASN A 46 -6.07 12.45 -19.25
N GLY A 47 -6.19 13.49 -18.41
CA GLY A 47 -5.03 14.29 -18.00
C GLY A 47 -4.12 13.64 -16.96
N THR A 48 -4.56 12.57 -16.28
CA THR A 48 -3.86 11.99 -15.12
C THR A 48 -3.46 10.54 -15.31
N GLY A 49 -4.21 9.79 -16.10
CA GLY A 49 -4.06 8.34 -16.23
C GLY A 49 -4.99 7.56 -15.30
N ASN A 50 -4.56 6.37 -14.91
CA ASN A 50 -5.28 5.51 -13.96
C ASN A 50 -5.20 6.11 -12.56
N ILE A 51 -6.34 6.39 -11.96
CA ILE A 51 -6.44 6.96 -10.60
C ILE A 51 -6.73 5.86 -9.59
N MET A 52 -7.70 5.00 -9.87
CA MET A 52 -8.04 3.87 -9.00
C MET A 52 -8.11 2.59 -9.82
N VAL A 53 -7.38 1.56 -9.37
CA VAL A 53 -7.37 0.23 -9.97
C VAL A 53 -7.84 -0.78 -8.95
N VAL A 54 -8.88 -1.54 -9.28
CA VAL A 54 -9.37 -2.68 -8.51
C VAL A 54 -9.06 -3.95 -9.31
N THR A 55 -8.47 -4.94 -8.67
CA THR A 55 -8.14 -6.23 -9.29
C THR A 55 -9.16 -7.30 -8.88
N GLY A 56 -9.32 -8.36 -9.69
CA GLY A 56 -10.31 -9.40 -9.44
C GLY A 56 -10.05 -10.26 -8.20
N ASP A 57 -8.81 -10.25 -7.69
CA ASP A 57 -8.42 -10.83 -6.40
C ASP A 57 -8.71 -9.90 -5.21
N GLY A 58 -9.39 -8.77 -5.43
CA GLY A 58 -9.94 -7.90 -4.38
C GLY A 58 -9.03 -6.77 -3.90
N LYS A 59 -7.88 -6.55 -4.55
CA LYS A 59 -6.96 -5.47 -4.16
C LYS A 59 -7.36 -4.13 -4.79
N VAL A 60 -7.03 -3.05 -4.10
CA VAL A 60 -7.29 -1.68 -4.52
C VAL A 60 -5.98 -0.88 -4.54
N GLY A 61 -5.68 -0.28 -5.68
CA GLY A 61 -4.56 0.65 -5.86
C GLY A 61 -5.05 2.07 -6.14
N ILE A 62 -4.40 3.06 -5.55
CA ILE A 62 -4.58 4.48 -5.86
C ILE A 62 -3.29 5.02 -6.47
N ASN A 63 -3.36 5.55 -7.69
CA ASN A 63 -2.23 6.00 -8.51
C ASN A 63 -1.15 4.92 -8.75
N ARG A 64 -1.54 3.64 -8.64
CA ARG A 64 -0.73 2.45 -8.96
C ARG A 64 -1.64 1.25 -9.20
N THR A 65 -1.10 0.24 -9.86
CA THR A 65 -1.68 -1.10 -9.84
C THR A 65 -1.26 -1.77 -8.53
N PRO A 66 -2.19 -2.29 -7.71
CA PRO A 66 -1.82 -2.97 -6.48
C PRO A 66 -1.14 -4.30 -6.79
N THR A 67 -0.08 -4.64 -6.06
CA THR A 67 0.66 -5.90 -6.28
C THR A 67 0.70 -6.81 -5.08
N THR A 68 0.74 -6.27 -3.86
CA THR A 68 1.05 -7.03 -2.64
C THR A 68 -0.06 -6.91 -1.61
N ASN A 69 -0.36 -5.70 -1.17
CA ASN A 69 -1.32 -5.44 -0.09
C ASN A 69 -2.74 -5.24 -0.64
N ASP A 70 -3.75 -5.42 0.21
CA ASP A 70 -5.15 -5.25 -0.19
C ASP A 70 -5.48 -3.80 -0.55
N LEU A 71 -4.77 -2.84 0.05
CA LEU A 71 -4.80 -1.43 -0.33
C LEU A 71 -3.37 -0.91 -0.50
N GLU A 72 -3.08 -0.32 -1.66
CA GLU A 72 -1.80 0.32 -1.95
C GLU A 72 -2.00 1.73 -2.51
N VAL A 73 -1.33 2.71 -1.91
CA VAL A 73 -1.38 4.11 -2.36
C VAL A 73 0.01 4.51 -2.84
N ASN A 74 0.10 5.02 -4.06
CA ASN A 74 1.28 5.72 -4.54
C ASN A 74 1.13 7.22 -4.32
N GLY A 75 1.75 7.72 -3.26
CA GLY A 75 1.67 9.12 -2.83
C GLY A 75 1.18 9.26 -1.40
N ASN A 76 0.60 10.42 -1.09
CA ASN A 76 0.16 10.77 0.25
C ASN A 76 -1.30 10.37 0.49
N ALA A 77 -1.61 9.89 1.68
CA ALA A 77 -2.97 9.67 2.16
C ALA A 77 -3.18 10.46 3.47
N SER A 78 -4.30 11.16 3.58
CA SER A 78 -4.63 11.95 4.78
C SER A 78 -6.11 11.85 5.11
N LYS A 79 -6.41 12.08 6.39
CA LYS A 79 -7.77 12.29 6.89
C LYS A 79 -7.98 13.78 7.08
N ALA A 80 -9.16 14.28 6.69
CA ALA A 80 -9.51 15.70 6.87
C ALA A 80 -9.63 16.10 8.35
N THR A 81 -9.77 15.12 9.24
CA THR A 81 -9.81 15.32 10.70
C THR A 81 -8.68 14.55 11.36
N ALA A 82 -8.20 15.05 12.49
CA ALA A 82 -7.21 14.34 13.32
C ALA A 82 -7.69 12.93 13.71
N GLY A 83 -6.74 12.01 13.92
CA GLY A 83 -6.96 10.64 14.37
C GLY A 83 -6.32 9.59 13.44
N GLY A 84 -6.05 8.39 13.95
CA GLY A 84 -5.31 7.36 13.22
C GLY A 84 -6.10 6.53 12.21
N PHE A 85 -5.39 5.66 11.50
CA PHE A 85 -5.96 4.43 10.93
C PHE A 85 -6.19 3.47 12.09
N ILE A 86 -7.45 3.14 12.37
CA ILE A 86 -7.83 2.42 13.59
C ILE A 86 -7.65 0.92 13.36
N ALA A 87 -6.94 0.26 14.27
CA ALA A 87 -6.86 -1.19 14.36
C ALA A 87 -7.60 -1.69 15.60
N ASN A 88 -8.26 -2.85 15.49
CA ASN A 88 -8.93 -3.48 16.62
C ASN A 88 -7.90 -3.97 17.66
N SER A 89 -8.05 -3.56 18.92
CA SER A 89 -7.16 -3.95 20.03
C SER A 89 -7.91 -4.49 21.26
N ASP A 90 -9.21 -4.79 21.10
CA ASP A 90 -10.10 -5.29 22.15
C ASP A 90 -9.60 -6.64 22.73
N LYS A 91 -9.63 -6.79 24.07
CA LYS A 91 -9.19 -8.01 24.77
C LYS A 91 -9.93 -9.25 24.28
N ARG A 92 -11.20 -9.16 23.89
CA ARG A 92 -12.02 -10.28 23.40
C ARG A 92 -11.54 -10.83 22.06
N LEU A 93 -10.74 -10.06 21.33
CA LEU A 93 -10.14 -10.43 20.06
C LEU A 93 -8.70 -10.96 20.24
N LYS A 94 -8.22 -11.11 21.48
CA LYS A 94 -6.87 -11.55 21.82
C LYS A 94 -6.91 -12.83 22.65
N LYS A 95 -5.92 -13.70 22.43
CA LYS A 95 -5.69 -14.94 23.19
C LYS A 95 -4.23 -15.02 23.61
N ASN A 96 -3.94 -15.76 24.67
CA ASN A 96 -2.59 -15.98 25.20
C ASN A 96 -1.84 -14.66 25.46
N ILE A 97 -2.45 -13.77 26.26
CA ILE A 97 -1.90 -12.44 26.54
C ILE A 97 -0.81 -12.56 27.61
N GLU A 98 0.42 -12.21 27.23
CA GLU A 98 1.58 -12.12 28.11
C GLU A 98 2.18 -10.71 28.04
N GLY A 99 2.83 -10.27 29.12
CA GLY A 99 3.56 -9.00 29.16
C GLY A 99 4.86 -9.07 28.37
N ILE A 100 5.24 -7.98 27.70
CA ILE A 100 6.56 -7.85 27.08
C ILE A 100 7.59 -7.70 28.20
N GLN A 101 8.65 -8.51 28.17
CA GLN A 101 9.71 -8.43 29.17
C GLN A 101 10.60 -7.22 28.90
N GLY A 102 10.60 -6.24 29.81
CA GLY A 102 11.28 -4.96 29.57
C GLY A 102 12.78 -5.09 29.25
N LYS A 103 13.50 -5.99 29.92
CA LYS A 103 14.91 -6.27 29.59
C LYS A 103 15.09 -6.71 28.13
N THR A 104 14.23 -7.63 27.66
CA THR A 104 14.27 -8.11 26.27
C THR A 104 13.85 -7.01 25.28
N ALA A 105 12.86 -6.19 25.64
CA ALA A 105 12.45 -5.04 24.83
C ALA A 105 13.61 -4.06 24.64
N LEU A 106 14.26 -3.65 25.74
CA LEU A 106 15.41 -2.75 25.73
C LEU A 106 16.58 -3.32 24.92
N GLU A 107 16.93 -4.59 25.14
CA GLU A 107 18.00 -5.26 24.39
C GLU A 107 17.73 -5.30 22.88
N LYS A 108 16.47 -5.43 22.46
CA LYS A 108 16.10 -5.37 21.04
C LYS A 108 16.13 -3.94 20.49
N ILE A 109 15.59 -2.96 21.22
CA ILE A 109 15.60 -1.55 20.79
C ILE A 109 17.01 -1.01 20.64
N LEU A 110 17.93 -1.36 21.54
CA LEU A 110 19.34 -0.97 21.44
C LEU A 110 20.06 -1.55 20.20
N LYS A 111 19.49 -2.58 19.57
CA LYS A 111 19.98 -3.15 18.30
C LYS A 111 19.34 -2.52 17.06
N MET A 112 18.22 -1.81 17.22
CA MET A 112 17.60 -1.10 16.11
C MET A 112 18.44 0.12 15.74
N ARG A 113 18.63 0.35 14.44
CA ARG A 113 19.43 1.48 13.94
C ARG A 113 18.59 2.41 13.08
N GLY A 114 18.34 3.61 13.59
CA GLY A 114 17.80 4.70 12.78
C GLY A 114 18.83 5.17 11.76
N VAL A 115 18.39 5.44 10.53
CA VAL A 115 19.23 5.88 9.43
C VAL A 115 18.62 7.09 8.72
N THR A 116 19.48 7.87 8.07
CA THR A 116 19.05 8.83 7.05
C THR A 116 19.36 8.28 5.67
N TYR A 117 18.49 8.53 4.69
CA TYR A 117 18.68 8.02 3.34
C TYR A 117 18.08 8.95 2.29
N LEU A 118 18.54 8.78 1.05
CA LEU A 118 17.91 9.27 -0.17
C LEU A 118 17.35 8.06 -0.91
N TRP A 119 16.23 8.22 -1.59
CA TRP A 119 15.66 7.14 -2.39
C TRP A 119 16.52 6.85 -3.63
N ASP A 120 16.70 5.57 -3.94
CA ASP A 120 17.21 5.11 -5.23
C ASP A 120 16.04 4.50 -6.02
N ASP A 121 15.45 5.29 -6.90
CA ASP A 121 14.23 4.92 -7.62
C ASP A 121 14.48 4.11 -8.90
N THR A 122 15.72 3.71 -9.17
CA THR A 122 16.08 2.91 -10.36
C THR A 122 15.44 1.52 -10.38
N GLN A 123 15.03 1.00 -9.22
CA GLN A 123 14.58 -0.39 -9.05
C GLN A 123 13.08 -0.60 -9.24
N THR A 124 12.26 0.46 -9.06
CA THR A 124 10.80 0.29 -8.94
C THR A 124 9.98 1.11 -9.94
N GLY A 125 10.58 2.10 -10.61
CA GLY A 125 9.86 3.03 -11.48
C GLY A 125 8.87 3.95 -10.75
N ILE A 126 8.79 3.85 -9.42
CA ILE A 126 8.02 4.76 -8.57
C ILE A 126 8.90 5.97 -8.30
N LYS A 127 8.39 7.16 -8.62
CA LYS A 127 9.05 8.42 -8.27
C LYS A 127 8.76 8.76 -6.81
N ARG A 128 9.80 8.78 -5.98
CA ARG A 128 9.76 9.16 -4.57
C ARG A 128 10.43 10.53 -4.38
N PRO A 129 10.35 11.11 -3.17
CA PRO A 129 10.95 12.41 -2.91
C PRO A 129 12.49 12.37 -2.97
N ASP A 130 13.09 13.39 -3.59
CA ASP A 130 14.55 13.52 -3.74
C ASP A 130 15.25 14.08 -2.48
N ASN A 131 14.49 14.46 -1.45
CA ASN A 131 15.04 15.04 -0.21
C ASN A 131 15.41 13.96 0.82
N LEU A 132 16.28 14.34 1.76
CA LEU A 132 16.71 13.48 2.87
C LEU A 132 15.51 12.95 3.68
N GLN A 133 15.49 11.64 3.90
CA GLN A 133 14.51 10.92 4.71
C GLN A 133 15.15 10.34 5.96
N TYR A 134 14.31 10.00 6.94
CA TYR A 134 14.67 9.30 8.17
C TYR A 134 13.87 8.01 8.27
N GLY A 135 14.49 6.93 8.71
CA GLY A 135 13.81 5.65 8.86
C GLY A 135 14.73 4.52 9.27
N PHE A 136 14.40 3.31 8.81
CA PHE A 136 15.11 2.07 9.11
C PHE A 136 15.43 1.28 7.85
N ILE A 137 16.42 0.38 7.95
CA ILE A 137 16.66 -0.66 6.96
C ILE A 137 15.87 -1.91 7.38
N ALA A 138 14.92 -2.35 6.55
CA ALA A 138 14.04 -3.47 6.88
C ALA A 138 14.80 -4.79 7.13
N GLN A 139 15.92 -5.01 6.43
CA GLN A 139 16.78 -6.17 6.64
C GLN A 139 17.43 -6.17 8.02
N GLU A 140 17.89 -5.00 8.51
CA GLU A 140 18.45 -4.89 9.86
C GLU A 140 17.36 -5.09 10.93
N LEU A 141 16.15 -4.59 10.67
CA LEU A 141 15.01 -4.85 11.54
C LEU A 141 14.62 -6.33 11.56
N MET A 142 14.77 -7.05 10.45
CA MET A 142 14.47 -8.48 10.37
C MET A 142 15.40 -9.33 11.26
N GLU A 143 16.63 -8.89 11.50
CA GLU A 143 17.55 -9.56 12.42
C GLU A 143 17.10 -9.44 13.89
N VAL A 144 16.33 -8.40 14.22
CA VAL A 144 15.87 -8.10 15.60
C VAL A 144 14.41 -8.54 15.84
N PHE A 145 13.55 -8.33 14.83
CA PHE A 145 12.11 -8.60 14.82
C PHE A 145 11.71 -9.24 13.48
N PRO A 146 12.12 -10.49 13.21
CA PRO A 146 11.81 -11.17 11.95
C PRO A 146 10.30 -11.25 11.68
N GLU A 147 9.49 -11.32 12.74
CA GLU A 147 8.03 -11.35 12.68
C GLU A 147 7.37 -10.00 12.31
N LYS A 148 8.14 -8.89 12.34
CA LYS A 148 7.67 -7.53 12.03
C LYS A 148 8.10 -7.03 10.66
N VAL A 149 8.73 -7.90 9.86
CA VAL A 149 9.18 -7.58 8.51
C VAL A 149 8.57 -8.58 7.54
N THR A 150 7.90 -8.08 6.52
CA THR A 150 7.30 -8.90 5.45
C THR A 150 8.00 -8.60 4.14
N LYS A 151 7.89 -9.53 3.19
CA LYS A 151 8.43 -9.36 1.84
C LYS A 151 7.28 -9.16 0.87
N ASP A 152 7.39 -8.15 0.01
CA ASP A 152 6.39 -7.87 -1.01
C ASP A 152 6.52 -8.81 -2.22
N ASN A 153 5.57 -8.75 -3.14
CA ASN A 153 5.53 -9.65 -4.30
C ASN A 153 6.67 -9.38 -5.32
N LEU A 154 7.39 -8.27 -5.18
CA LEU A 154 8.59 -7.94 -5.98
C LEU A 154 9.90 -8.30 -5.26
N GLY A 155 9.78 -8.71 -4.00
CA GLY A 155 10.89 -9.13 -3.17
C GLY A 155 11.51 -8.05 -2.29
N PHE A 156 10.89 -6.87 -2.19
CA PHE A 156 11.32 -5.81 -1.27
C PHE A 156 10.74 -6.02 0.12
N TYR A 157 11.50 -5.69 1.16
CA TYR A 157 11.04 -5.84 2.54
C TYR A 157 10.26 -4.61 3.02
N GLN A 158 9.19 -4.85 3.76
CA GLN A 158 8.27 -3.86 4.31
C GLN A 158 8.12 -4.07 5.82
N THR A 159 7.91 -2.98 6.56
CA THR A 159 7.67 -3.03 8.01
C THR A 159 6.69 -1.93 8.43
N ALA A 160 5.91 -2.20 9.46
CA ALA A 160 4.98 -1.24 10.04
C ALA A 160 5.67 -0.44 11.15
N TYR A 161 5.86 0.86 10.95
CA TYR A 161 6.57 1.71 11.93
C TYR A 161 5.86 1.77 13.29
N GLY A 162 4.53 1.67 13.33
CA GLY A 162 3.76 1.68 14.58
C GLY A 162 3.77 0.37 15.35
N ASP A 163 4.27 -0.73 14.78
CA ASP A 163 4.31 -2.03 15.46
C ASP A 163 5.28 -2.06 16.65
N TYR A 164 6.18 -1.08 16.72
CA TYR A 164 7.21 -0.97 17.74
C TYR A 164 6.77 -0.18 18.97
N ASP A 165 5.67 0.57 18.91
CA ASP A 165 5.13 1.38 20.01
C ASP A 165 5.01 0.64 21.35
N PRO A 166 4.39 -0.55 21.44
CA PRO A 166 4.28 -1.26 22.72
C PRO A 166 5.63 -1.78 23.24
N ILE A 167 6.62 -1.95 22.36
CA ILE A 167 7.97 -2.39 22.74
C ILE A 167 8.73 -1.20 23.34
N PHE A 168 8.57 0.00 22.76
CA PHE A 168 9.18 1.22 23.30
C PHE A 168 8.68 1.57 24.70
N VAL A 169 7.40 1.29 25.00
CA VAL A 169 6.82 1.56 26.32
C VAL A 169 7.44 0.70 27.43
N GLU A 170 7.83 -0.53 27.11
CA GLU A 170 8.30 -1.51 28.10
C GLU A 170 9.83 -1.50 28.28
N ALA A 171 10.55 -0.81 27.39
CA ALA A 171 12.01 -0.78 27.33
C ALA A 171 12.67 0.19 28.30
#